data_AF-A0A528BE82-F1
#
_entry.id   AF-A0A528BE82-F1
#
_cell.length_a   1.000
_cell.length_b   1.000
_cell.length_c   1.000
_cell.angle_alpha   90.00
_cell.angle_beta   90.00
_cell.angle_gamma   90.00
#
_symmetry.space_group_name_H-M   'P 1'
#
loop_
_entity.id
_entity.type
_entity.pdbx_description
1 polymer ?
#
loop_
_entity_poly.entity_id
_entity_poly.type
_entity_poly.pdbx_seq_one_letter_code
_entity_poly.pdbx_strand_id
1 'polypeptide(L)' 'MNATAFSSPIFVKNGAYMVQEIADLVDAIGFLEEWPEDRRNLIHETASKSGSGKVQV' A
#
# COMPACT_ATOMS: atom_id res chain seq x y z
N MET A 1 8.06 -25.07 -10.20
CA MET A 1 8.10 -23.88 -9.33
C MET A 1 8.10 -22.68 -10.27
N ASN A 2 7.11 -21.79 -10.16
CA ASN A 2 7.04 -20.60 -11.01
C ASN A 2 8.20 -19.68 -10.61
N ALA A 3 9.09 -19.36 -11.55
CA ALA A 3 10.33 -18.62 -11.28
C ALA A 3 10.09 -17.18 -10.76
N THR A 4 8.84 -16.73 -10.75
CA THR A 4 8.41 -15.42 -10.28
C THR A 4 7.82 -15.41 -8.87
N ALA A 5 7.62 -16.57 -8.26
CA ALA A 5 7.05 -16.69 -6.92
C ALA A 5 8.05 -16.20 -5.85
N PHE A 6 7.56 -15.38 -4.92
CA PHE A 6 8.36 -14.92 -3.80
C PHE A 6 8.59 -16.07 -2.81
N SER A 7 9.71 -15.99 -2.08
CA SER A 7 10.03 -16.95 -1.01
C SER A 7 9.04 -16.88 0.15
N SER A 8 8.35 -15.75 0.31
CA SER A 8 7.25 -15.57 1.24
C SER A 8 6.28 -14.52 0.69
N PRO A 9 4.97 -14.73 0.83
CA PRO A 9 3.98 -13.78 0.32
C PRO A 9 3.99 -12.48 1.12
N ILE A 10 3.72 -11.38 0.43
CA ILE A 10 3.68 -10.03 1.00
C ILE A 10 2.21 -9.62 1.14
N PHE A 11 1.82 -9.15 2.33
CA PHE A 11 0.45 -8.70 2.58
C PHE A 11 0.37 -7.18 2.64
N VAL A 12 -0.40 -6.58 1.75
CA VAL A 12 -0.55 -5.13 1.59
C VAL A 12 -1.97 -4.69 1.91
N LYS A 13 -2.12 -3.59 2.64
CA LYS A 13 -3.44 -3.00 2.92
C LYS A 13 -3.92 -2.22 1.70
N ASN A 14 -4.93 -2.75 1.01
CA ASN A 14 -5.59 -2.13 -0.14
C ASN A 14 -7.01 -1.67 0.20
N GLY A 15 -7.19 -0.94 1.29
CA GLY A 15 -8.53 -0.65 1.79
C GLY A 15 -8.51 0.16 3.06
N ALA A 16 -9.69 0.54 3.54
CA ALA A 16 -9.87 0.72 4.97
C ALA A 16 -9.86 -0.66 5.68
N TYR A 17 -10.29 -1.72 4.99
CA TYR A 17 -10.49 -3.06 5.57
C TYR A 17 -10.01 -4.22 4.68
N MET A 18 -9.37 -3.93 3.55
CA MET A 18 -8.94 -4.97 2.62
C MET A 18 -7.43 -5.15 2.71
N VAL A 19 -7.01 -6.41 2.88
CA VAL A 19 -5.62 -6.85 2.80
C VAL A 19 -5.52 -7.77 1.60
N GLN A 20 -4.55 -7.50 0.73
CA GLN A 20 -4.27 -8.28 -0.47
C GLN A 20 -2.95 -9.01 -0.28
N GLU A 21 -2.93 -10.28 -0.67
CA GLU A 21 -1.73 -11.11 -0.71
C GLU A 21 -1.04 -10.96 -2.07
N ILE A 22 0.27 -10.81 -2.07
CA ILE A 22 1.12 -10.78 -3.25
C ILE A 22 2.09 -11.95 -3.12
N ALA A 23 1.83 -13.03 -3.86
CA ALA A 23 2.64 -14.24 -3.79
C ALA A 23 3.72 -14.29 -4.87
N ASP A 24 3.55 -13.55 -5.97
CA ASP A 24 4.50 -13.53 -7.08
C ASP A 24 4.53 -12.21 -7.86
N LEU A 25 5.44 -12.13 -8.84
CA LEU A 25 5.64 -10.92 -9.64
C LEU A 25 4.38 -10.47 -10.41
N VAL A 26 3.53 -11.40 -10.87
CA VAL A 26 2.31 -11.07 -11.62
C VAL A 26 1.32 -10.37 -10.69
N ASP A 27 1.11 -10.91 -9.48
CA ASP A 27 0.29 -10.27 -8.45
C ASP A 27 0.83 -8.87 -8.10
N ALA A 28 2.16 -8.73 -8.00
CA ALA A 28 2.79 -7.46 -7.67
C ALA A 28 2.57 -6.41 -8.75
N ILE A 29 2.68 -6.79 -10.03
CA ILE A 29 2.44 -5.89 -11.16
C ILE A 29 0.97 -5.50 -11.24
N GLY A 30 0.05 -6.48 -11.17
CA GLY A 30 -1.39 -6.21 -11.21
C GLY A 30 -1.83 -5.28 -10.08
N PHE A 31 -1.29 -5.49 -8.88
CA PHE A 31 -1.52 -4.61 -7.74
C PHE A 31 -1.03 -3.17 -7.96
N LEU A 32 0.11 -2.97 -8.62
CA LEU A 32 0.64 -1.65 -8.95
C LEU A 32 -0.15 -0.95 -10.06
N GLU A 33 -0.71 -1.70 -11.01
CA GLU A 33 -1.58 -1.18 -12.07
C GLU A 33 -2.93 -0.73 -11.51
N GLU A 34 -3.51 -1.49 -10.58
CA GLU A 34 -4.77 -1.15 -9.91
C GLU A 34 -4.59 -0.15 -8.76
N TRP A 35 -3.35 0.25 -8.45
CA TRP A 35 -3.07 1.10 -7.30
C TRP A 35 -3.70 2.50 -7.46
N PRO A 36 -4.68 2.86 -6.61
CA PRO A 36 -5.45 4.09 -6.78
C PRO A 36 -4.59 5.33 -6.51
N GLU A 37 -4.73 6.35 -7.37
CA GLU A 37 -3.95 7.60 -7.30
C GLU A 37 -4.15 8.34 -5.97
N ASP A 38 -5.36 8.34 -5.40
CA ASP A 38 -5.67 8.93 -4.09
C ASP A 38 -4.85 8.32 -2.94
N ARG A 39 -4.48 7.03 -3.03
CA ARG A 39 -3.61 6.38 -2.03
C ARG A 39 -2.13 6.63 -2.24
N ARG A 40 -1.69 7.03 -3.45
CA ARG A 40 -0.29 7.46 -3.68
C ARG A 40 0.03 8.73 -2.89
N ASN A 41 -0.97 9.58 -2.68
CA ASN A 41 -0.86 10.80 -1.89
C ASN A 41 -1.03 10.59 -0.37
N LEU A 42 -1.54 9.45 0.10
CA LEU A 42 -1.81 9.25 1.53
C LEU A 42 -0.53 9.20 2.39
N ILE A 43 0.59 8.77 1.81
CA ILE A 43 1.92 8.87 2.44
C ILE A 43 2.33 10.35 2.57
N HIS A 44 1.92 11.19 1.63
CA HIS A 44 2.17 12.63 1.61
C HIS A 44 1.31 13.40 2.64
N GLU A 45 0.03 13.05 2.78
CA GLU A 45 -0.86 13.69 3.76
C GLU A 45 -0.59 13.23 5.20
N THR A 46 -0.27 11.95 5.41
CA THR A 46 0.02 11.44 6.77
C THR A 46 1.35 11.99 7.29
N ALA A 47 2.34 12.21 6.43
CA ALA A 47 3.57 12.93 6.78
C ALA A 47 3.32 14.42 7.07
N SER A 48 2.35 15.05 6.39
CA SER A 48 2.04 16.48 6.53
C SER A 48 1.21 16.80 7.79
N LYS A 49 0.32 15.90 8.24
CA LYS A 49 -0.48 16.13 9.46
C LYS A 49 0.28 15.90 10.77
N SER A 50 1.41 15.19 10.77
CA SER A 50 2.21 15.01 11.99
C SER A 50 3.05 16.25 12.37
N GLY A 51 3.01 17.33 11.57
CA GLY A 51 3.78 18.57 11.80
C GLY A 51 2.98 19.81 12.20
N SER A 52 1.65 19.72 12.36
CA SER A 52 0.86 20.88 12.79
C SER A 52 -0.18 20.51 13.84
N GLY A 53 0.30 20.00 14.96
CA GLY A 53 -0.43 20.06 16.23
C GLY A 53 -0.55 21.52 16.65
N LYS A 54 -1.49 22.26 16.07
CA LYS A 54 -2.06 23.43 16.72
C LYS A 54 -2.81 22.92 17.96
N VAL A 55 -2.15 23.04 19.11
CA VAL A 55 -2.83 23.08 20.40
C VAL A 55 -3.73 24.31 20.36
N GLN A 56 -5.03 24.07 20.26
CA GLN A 56 -6.03 25.07 20.59
C GLN A 56 -7.13 24.39 21.40
N VAL A 57 -6.92 24.38 22.71
CA VAL A 57 -7.92 24.66 23.75
C VAL A 57 -7.19 25.28 24.93
#